data_AF-A0AAV2IDL9-F1
#
_entry.id   AF-A0AAV2IDL9-F1
#
_cell.length_a   1.000
_cell.length_b   1.000
_cell.length_c   1.000
_cell.angle_alpha   90.00
_cell.angle_beta   90.00
_cell.angle_gamma   90.00
#
_symmetry.space_group_name_H-M   'P 1'
#
loop_
_entity.id
_entity.type
_entity.pdbx_description
1 polymer ?
#
loop_
_entity_poly.entity_id
_entity_poly.type
_entity_poly.pdbx_seq_one_letter_code
_entity_poly.pdbx_strand_id
1 'polypeptide(L)'
;MPIDDAKDRVQMIYGLFNIAEIGVGGSAVCAFQFSDITKAFDGPFTGQASFYHKWMTVKQELTPSPHPSKCIDVNTTLSATTLTFIRDHSLMAEIVKPWGDKPVFVFHCIRSKLTYMAVDWQVKASDGRYYDVIFVGTNDGRVIKFINKGSGDKVRPMIIEDVQVLRPGDAVKDMRVIH
;
A
#
# COMPACT_ATOMS: atom_id res chain seq x y z
N MET A 1 12.22 5.44 -0.10
CA MET A 1 13.62 4.91 -0.01
C MET A 1 14.59 6.00 -0.43
N PRO A 2 15.87 5.97 -0.03
CA PRO A 2 16.82 6.93 -0.56
C PRO A 2 16.94 6.71 -2.07
N ILE A 3 16.72 7.76 -2.85
CA ILE A 3 17.13 7.80 -4.24
C ILE A 3 18.24 8.83 -4.43
N ASP A 4 19.17 8.54 -5.33
CA ASP A 4 20.35 9.36 -5.55
C ASP A 4 20.06 10.52 -6.52
N ASP A 5 19.25 10.28 -7.56
CA ASP A 5 18.81 11.29 -8.53
C ASP A 5 17.28 11.41 -8.56
N ALA A 6 16.78 12.63 -8.79
CA ALA A 6 15.35 12.90 -8.99
C ALA A 6 14.76 12.20 -10.23
N LYS A 7 15.59 11.77 -11.18
CA LYS A 7 15.17 10.97 -12.34
C LYS A 7 14.81 9.54 -11.97
N ASP A 8 15.33 9.02 -10.87
CA ASP A 8 15.10 7.65 -10.39
C ASP A 8 13.84 7.56 -9.50
N ARG A 9 12.99 8.59 -9.53
CA ARG A 9 11.76 8.64 -8.72
C ARG A 9 10.79 7.55 -9.15
N VAL A 10 10.35 6.77 -8.17
CA VAL A 10 9.31 5.76 -8.34
C VAL A 10 8.06 6.19 -7.57
N GLN A 11 6.90 6.13 -8.21
CA GLN A 11 5.62 6.40 -7.55
C GLN A 11 5.31 5.28 -6.55
N MET A 12 5.25 5.65 -5.27
CA MET A 12 4.97 4.73 -4.17
C MET A 12 3.65 5.07 -3.50
N ILE A 13 2.90 4.04 -3.13
CA ILE A 13 1.73 4.14 -2.25
C ILE A 13 2.09 3.50 -0.92
N TYR A 14 1.85 4.21 0.17
CA TYR A 14 2.08 3.70 1.52
C TYR A 14 0.75 3.30 2.16
N GLY A 15 0.71 2.11 2.74
CA GLY A 15 -0.43 1.61 3.49
C GLY A 15 -0.06 1.32 4.93
N LEU A 16 -0.96 1.69 5.85
CA LEU A 16 -0.89 1.35 7.27
C LEU A 16 -1.83 0.16 7.52
N PHE A 17 -1.28 -0.89 8.12
CA PHE A 17 -1.97 -2.14 8.40
C PHE A 17 -1.89 -2.47 9.89
N ASN A 18 -2.97 -3.01 10.44
CA ASN A 18 -3.05 -3.47 11.82
C ASN A 18 -3.35 -4.97 11.83
N ILE A 19 -2.79 -5.70 12.80
CA ILE A 19 -3.19 -7.07 13.07
C ILE A 19 -4.63 -7.06 13.61
N ALA A 20 -5.45 -8.01 13.16
CA ALA A 20 -6.80 -8.18 13.69
C ALA A 20 -6.74 -8.42 15.22
N GLU A 21 -7.76 -7.99 15.97
CA GLU A 21 -7.78 -8.00 17.44
C GLU A 21 -7.88 -9.43 18.04
N ILE A 22 -6.84 -10.25 17.85
CA ILE A 22 -6.73 -11.65 18.30
C ILE A 22 -5.70 -11.76 19.45
N GLY A 23 -5.68 -10.79 20.37
CA GLY A 23 -4.80 -10.80 21.54
C GLY A 23 -3.29 -10.57 21.26
N VAL A 24 -2.89 -10.34 20.01
CA VAL A 24 -1.56 -9.86 19.61
C VAL A 24 -1.72 -8.46 19.02
N GLY A 25 -1.02 -7.48 19.59
CA GLY A 25 -1.01 -6.11 19.08
C GLY A 25 0.19 -5.87 18.17
N GLY A 26 -0.08 -5.36 16.98
CA GLY A 26 0.96 -4.99 16.04
C GLY A 26 0.41 -4.18 14.87
N SER A 27 1.21 -3.25 14.40
CA SER A 27 0.94 -2.45 13.21
C SER A 27 2.14 -2.52 12.27
N ALA A 28 1.90 -2.33 10.99
CA ALA A 28 2.94 -2.28 9.98
C ALA A 28 2.65 -1.18 8.96
N VAL A 29 3.71 -0.57 8.44
CA VAL A 29 3.64 0.27 7.25
C VAL A 29 4.25 -0.52 6.10
N CYS A 30 3.51 -0.67 5.01
CA CYS A 30 3.99 -1.25 3.77
C CYS A 30 4.04 -0.17 2.69
N ALA A 31 4.98 -0.32 1.76
CA ALA A 31 5.08 0.53 0.58
C ALA A 31 4.85 -0.33 -0.66
N PHE A 32 4.12 0.18 -1.64
CA PHE A 32 3.77 -0.52 -2.87
C PHE A 32 4.11 0.35 -4.06
N GLN A 33 4.76 -0.20 -5.09
CA GLN A 33 4.98 0.54 -6.33
C GLN A 33 3.65 0.67 -7.08
N PHE A 34 3.37 1.87 -7.60
CA PHE A 34 2.15 2.06 -8.38
C PHE A 34 2.12 1.19 -9.64
N SER A 35 3.29 0.93 -10.24
CA SER A 35 3.45 0.00 -11.37
C SER A 35 2.98 -1.42 -11.04
N ASP A 36 3.31 -1.93 -9.85
CA ASP A 36 2.92 -3.28 -9.42
C ASP A 36 1.41 -3.39 -9.21
N ILE A 37 0.78 -2.31 -8.72
CA ILE A 37 -0.68 -2.21 -8.59
C ILE A 37 -1.33 -2.25 -9.98
N THR A 38 -0.87 -1.41 -10.91
CA THR A 38 -1.41 -1.39 -12.27
C THR A 38 -1.21 -2.72 -13.01
N LYS A 39 -0.06 -3.37 -12.78
CA LYS A 39 0.24 -4.68 -13.36
C LYS A 39 -0.73 -5.76 -12.86
N ALA A 40 -1.05 -5.76 -11.56
CA ALA A 40 -2.01 -6.70 -11.01
C ALA A 40 -3.42 -6.52 -11.63
N PHE A 41 -3.85 -5.28 -11.88
CA PHE A 41 -5.12 -4.97 -12.57
C PHE A 41 -5.12 -5.29 -14.07
N ASP A 42 -3.95 -5.38 -14.69
CA ASP A 42 -3.78 -5.85 -16.07
C ASP A 42 -3.62 -7.38 -16.15
N GLY A 43 -3.51 -8.04 -15.01
CA GLY A 43 -3.35 -9.48 -14.89
C GLY A 43 -4.68 -10.24 -14.99
N PRO A 44 -4.63 -11.57 -14.81
CA PRO A 44 -5.81 -12.41 -14.89
C PRO A 44 -6.72 -12.24 -13.67
N PHE A 45 -8.02 -12.43 -13.89
CA PHE A 45 -9.01 -12.48 -12.80
C PHE A 45 -8.93 -13.81 -12.04
N THR A 46 -9.46 -13.83 -10.82
CA THR A 46 -9.78 -15.07 -10.09
C THR A 46 -11.29 -15.17 -9.87
N GLY A 47 -11.79 -16.39 -9.88
CA GLY A 47 -13.21 -16.66 -9.69
C GLY A 47 -13.46 -18.06 -9.13
N GLN A 48 -14.70 -18.27 -8.69
CA GLN A 48 -15.22 -19.59 -8.31
C GLN A 48 -16.39 -19.94 -9.22
N ALA A 49 -16.38 -21.13 -9.80
CA ALA A 49 -17.50 -21.61 -10.61
C ALA A 49 -18.79 -21.81 -9.78
N SER A 50 -18.63 -22.16 -8.49
CA SER A 50 -19.72 -22.15 -7.50
C SER A 50 -19.12 -22.06 -6.10
N PHE A 51 -19.97 -21.84 -5.08
CA PHE A 51 -19.54 -21.73 -3.68
C PHE A 51 -18.86 -22.98 -3.11
N TYR A 52 -19.00 -24.14 -3.75
CA TYR A 52 -18.30 -25.38 -3.39
C TYR A 52 -16.91 -25.52 -4.04
N HIS A 53 -16.58 -24.66 -5.02
CA HIS A 53 -15.32 -24.73 -5.76
C HIS A 53 -14.26 -23.83 -5.16
N LYS A 54 -12.99 -24.17 -5.37
CA LYS A 54 -11.87 -23.31 -4.98
C LYS A 54 -11.78 -22.09 -5.91
N TRP A 55 -11.29 -20.98 -5.36
CA TRP A 55 -10.86 -19.84 -6.18
C TRP A 55 -9.72 -20.29 -7.09
N MET A 56 -9.87 -20.06 -8.39
CA MET A 56 -8.86 -20.35 -9.38
C MET A 56 -8.68 -19.17 -10.32
N THR A 57 -7.53 -19.10 -10.97
CA THR A 57 -7.29 -18.13 -12.03
C THR A 57 -8.26 -18.41 -13.19
N VAL A 58 -8.98 -17.38 -13.62
CA VAL A 58 -9.85 -17.44 -14.79
C VAL A 58 -8.95 -17.58 -16.03
N LYS A 59 -9.33 -18.49 -16.92
CA LYS A 59 -8.58 -18.72 -18.15
C LYS A 59 -8.65 -17.49 -19.07
N GLN A 60 -7.55 -17.18 -19.76
CA GLN A 60 -7.47 -16.00 -20.61
C GLN A 60 -8.51 -16.02 -21.73
N GLU A 61 -8.86 -17.20 -22.26
CA GLU A 61 -9.84 -17.33 -23.34
C GLU A 61 -11.27 -16.98 -22.90
N LEU A 62 -11.53 -17.00 -21.60
CA LEU A 62 -12.81 -16.57 -21.02
C LEU A 62 -12.83 -15.07 -20.68
N THR A 63 -11.67 -14.41 -20.71
CA THR A 63 -11.56 -12.99 -20.40
C THR A 63 -11.91 -12.16 -21.64
N PRO A 64 -12.90 -11.24 -21.55
CA PRO A 64 -13.28 -10.40 -22.68
C PRO A 64 -12.12 -9.54 -23.21
N SER A 65 -12.16 -9.25 -24.51
CA SER A 65 -11.27 -8.29 -25.17
C SER A 65 -12.09 -7.09 -25.70
N PRO A 66 -11.67 -5.83 -25.46
CA PRO A 66 -10.49 -5.41 -24.68
C PRO A 66 -10.62 -5.79 -23.19
N HIS A 67 -9.48 -5.86 -22.50
CA HIS A 67 -9.45 -6.28 -21.09
C HIS A 67 -10.34 -5.35 -20.24
N PRO A 68 -11.24 -5.89 -19.38
CA PRO A 68 -12.23 -5.07 -18.67
C PRO A 68 -11.67 -4.00 -17.73
N SER A 69 -10.41 -4.09 -17.31
CA SER A 69 -9.75 -3.06 -16.50
C SER A 69 -9.26 -1.85 -17.31
N LYS A 70 -9.31 -1.90 -18.65
CA LYS A 70 -8.86 -0.80 -19.51
C LYS A 70 -9.95 0.23 -19.69
N CYS A 71 -9.54 1.50 -19.64
CA CYS A 71 -10.40 2.60 -20.05
C CYS A 71 -10.67 2.49 -21.55
N ILE A 72 -11.94 2.59 -21.93
CA ILE A 72 -12.40 2.62 -23.32
C ILE A 72 -12.98 4.00 -23.64
N ASP A 73 -13.05 4.35 -24.92
CA ASP A 73 -13.68 5.60 -25.35
C ASP A 73 -15.17 5.63 -24.97
N VAL A 74 -15.66 6.81 -24.59
CA VAL A 74 -17.05 7.03 -24.12
C VAL A 74 -18.10 6.57 -25.16
N ASN A 75 -17.74 6.61 -26.44
CA ASN A 75 -18.62 6.21 -27.55
C ASN A 75 -18.62 4.69 -27.80
N THR A 76 -17.81 3.92 -27.08
CA THR A 76 -17.71 2.46 -27.23
C THR A 76 -18.75 1.76 -26.38
N THR A 77 -19.67 1.02 -27.01
CA THR A 77 -20.66 0.21 -26.29
C THR A 77 -20.06 -1.12 -25.85
N LEU A 78 -20.00 -1.38 -24.55
CA LEU A 78 -19.59 -2.68 -24.02
C LEU A 78 -20.67 -3.75 -24.24
N SER A 79 -20.24 -4.96 -24.57
CA SER A 79 -21.16 -6.10 -24.69
C SER A 79 -21.75 -6.47 -23.33
N ALA A 80 -23.00 -6.97 -23.33
CA ALA A 80 -23.64 -7.48 -22.11
C ALA A 80 -22.83 -8.60 -21.44
N THR A 81 -22.12 -9.40 -22.24
CA THR A 81 -21.21 -10.45 -21.76
C THR A 81 -20.02 -9.87 -21.00
N THR A 82 -19.40 -8.79 -21.52
CA THR A 82 -18.30 -8.10 -20.83
C THR A 82 -18.76 -7.52 -19.49
N LEU A 83 -19.94 -6.88 -19.47
CA LEU A 83 -20.51 -6.31 -18.25
C LEU A 83 -20.85 -7.40 -17.21
N THR A 84 -21.42 -8.51 -17.67
CA THR A 84 -21.71 -9.68 -16.80
C THR A 84 -20.41 -10.27 -16.26
N PHE A 85 -19.38 -10.41 -17.10
CA PHE A 85 -18.10 -10.97 -16.70
C PHE A 85 -17.44 -10.16 -15.57
N ILE A 86 -17.31 -8.84 -15.72
CA ILE A 86 -16.64 -7.99 -14.72
C ILE A 86 -17.43 -7.87 -13.41
N ARG A 87 -18.76 -7.97 -13.49
CA ARG A 87 -19.62 -8.07 -12.30
C ARG A 87 -19.36 -9.35 -11.53
N ASP A 88 -19.19 -10.47 -12.23
CA ASP A 88 -19.00 -11.79 -11.61
C ASP A 88 -17.54 -12.07 -11.23
N HIS A 89 -16.58 -11.33 -11.82
CA HIS A 89 -15.14 -11.46 -11.60
C HIS A 89 -14.50 -10.12 -11.27
N SER A 90 -14.61 -9.66 -10.02
CA SER A 90 -14.06 -8.38 -9.58
C SER A 90 -12.69 -8.49 -8.88
N LEU A 91 -12.19 -9.71 -8.67
CA LEU A 91 -10.94 -9.97 -7.94
C LEU A 91 -9.84 -10.39 -8.92
N MET A 92 -8.66 -9.83 -8.77
CA MET A 92 -7.47 -10.20 -9.54
C MET A 92 -6.79 -11.43 -8.91
N ALA A 93 -6.18 -12.28 -9.73
CA ALA A 93 -5.44 -13.44 -9.25
C ALA A 93 -4.04 -13.07 -8.71
N GLU A 94 -3.43 -12.00 -9.24
CA GLU A 94 -2.13 -11.54 -8.77
C GLU A 94 -2.27 -10.70 -7.49
N ILE A 95 -1.42 -11.01 -6.50
CA ILE A 95 -1.33 -10.24 -5.25
C ILE A 95 -0.27 -9.16 -5.43
N VAL A 96 -0.64 -7.91 -5.13
CA VAL A 96 0.33 -6.82 -5.06
C VAL A 96 1.19 -7.00 -3.82
N LYS A 97 2.45 -7.38 -4.03
CA LYS A 97 3.40 -7.55 -2.94
C LYS A 97 3.90 -6.18 -2.45
N PRO A 98 4.14 -6.02 -1.14
CA PRO A 98 4.86 -4.85 -0.66
C PRO A 98 6.27 -4.85 -1.23
N TRP A 99 6.82 -3.66 -1.44
CA TRP A 99 8.19 -3.49 -1.92
C TRP A 99 9.17 -4.24 -1.02
N GLY A 100 10.07 -5.03 -1.62
CA GLY A 100 11.04 -5.85 -0.90
C GLY A 100 10.40 -7.03 -0.14
N ASP A 101 9.17 -7.42 -0.50
CA ASP A 101 8.38 -8.51 0.09
C ASP A 101 8.25 -8.42 1.63
N LYS A 102 8.33 -7.22 2.20
CA LYS A 102 8.26 -6.97 3.65
C LYS A 102 7.76 -5.56 3.99
N PRO A 103 7.28 -5.33 5.23
CA PRO A 103 6.95 -3.99 5.71
C PRO A 103 8.19 -3.07 5.77
N VAL A 104 7.98 -1.78 5.51
CA VAL A 104 9.00 -0.75 5.66
C VAL A 104 9.13 -0.27 7.11
N PHE A 105 8.12 -0.51 7.94
CA PHE A 105 8.13 -0.27 9.37
C PHE A 105 7.22 -1.27 10.08
N VAL A 106 7.63 -1.74 11.26
CA VAL A 106 6.81 -2.63 12.10
C VAL A 106 6.80 -2.06 13.51
N PHE A 107 5.60 -1.88 14.04
CA PHE A 107 5.34 -1.40 15.40
C PHE A 107 4.74 -2.54 16.22
N HIS A 108 5.56 -3.12 17.10
CA HIS A 108 5.12 -4.17 18.01
C HIS A 108 4.69 -3.53 19.33
N CYS A 109 3.39 -3.40 19.56
CA CYS A 109 2.87 -2.95 20.84
C CYS A 109 1.50 -3.58 21.10
N ILE A 110 1.33 -4.17 22.29
CA ILE A 110 0.07 -4.82 22.68
C ILE A 110 -1.01 -3.77 23.00
N ARG A 111 -0.61 -2.60 23.52
CA ARG A 111 -1.53 -1.58 24.06
C ARG A 111 -1.78 -0.41 23.13
N SER A 112 -0.90 -0.21 22.14
CA SER A 112 -0.97 0.90 21.19
C SER A 112 -0.93 0.38 19.77
N LYS A 113 -1.69 1.02 18.89
CA LYS A 113 -1.74 0.74 17.44
C LYS A 113 -1.55 2.02 16.66
N LEU A 114 -0.95 1.89 15.48
CA LEU A 114 -0.88 2.99 14.53
C LEU A 114 -2.28 3.29 13.98
N THR A 115 -2.59 4.57 13.79
CA THR A 115 -3.93 5.03 13.37
C THR A 115 -3.91 5.77 12.05
N TYR A 116 -3.06 6.78 11.92
CA TYR A 116 -2.95 7.62 10.72
C TYR A 116 -1.49 7.77 10.30
N MET A 117 -1.30 8.17 9.05
CA MET A 117 0.02 8.38 8.50
C MET A 117 0.00 9.56 7.52
N ALA A 118 1.10 10.29 7.47
CA ALA A 118 1.40 11.24 6.42
C ALA A 118 2.83 11.03 5.92
N VAL A 119 3.07 11.34 4.65
CA VAL A 119 4.39 11.19 4.02
C VAL A 119 4.80 12.52 3.42
N ASP A 120 5.97 13.01 3.84
CA ASP A 120 6.67 14.10 3.16
C ASP A 120 7.60 13.45 2.12
N TRP A 121 7.19 13.54 0.86
CA TRP A 121 7.76 12.80 -0.26
C TRP A 121 9.01 13.51 -0.80
N GLN A 122 10.10 12.75 -0.94
CA GLN A 122 11.33 13.20 -1.62
C GLN A 122 11.96 14.47 -1.03
N VAL A 123 12.09 14.49 0.30
CA VAL A 123 12.88 15.50 1.00
C VAL A 123 14.36 15.30 0.68
N LYS A 124 15.01 16.33 0.11
CA LYS A 124 16.45 16.31 -0.13
C LYS A 124 17.19 16.47 1.19
N ALA A 125 17.97 15.46 1.58
CA ALA A 125 18.79 15.49 2.78
C ALA A 125 20.18 16.12 2.52
N SER A 126 20.91 16.37 3.61
CA SER A 126 22.26 16.96 3.56
C SER A 126 23.31 16.07 2.90
N ASP A 127 23.04 14.76 2.77
CA ASP A 127 23.91 13.83 2.04
C ASP A 127 23.66 13.83 0.53
N GLY A 128 22.79 14.74 0.05
CA GLY A 128 22.48 14.92 -1.36
C GLY A 128 21.37 14.01 -1.89
N ARG A 129 20.94 13.00 -1.13
CA ARG A 129 19.92 12.02 -1.52
C ARG A 129 18.53 12.48 -1.13
N TYR A 130 17.51 11.88 -1.76
CA TYR A 130 16.11 12.18 -1.49
C TYR A 130 15.46 11.06 -0.67
N TYR A 131 14.70 11.44 0.35
CA TYR A 131 14.05 10.52 1.27
C TYR A 131 12.56 10.79 1.37
N ASP A 132 11.78 9.71 1.52
CA ASP A 132 10.41 9.81 1.97
C ASP A 132 10.42 9.81 3.50
N VAL A 133 9.99 10.92 4.10
CA VAL A 133 9.89 11.08 5.55
C VAL A 133 8.46 10.71 5.96
N ILE A 134 8.34 9.68 6.78
CA ILE A 134 7.06 9.08 7.12
C ILE A 134 6.74 9.43 8.57
N PHE A 135 5.53 9.95 8.79
CA PHE A 135 4.98 10.27 10.09
C PHE A 135 3.82 9.32 10.36
N VAL A 136 3.86 8.58 11.46
CA VAL A 136 2.75 7.70 11.88
C VAL A 136 2.25 8.12 13.25
N GLY A 137 0.93 8.28 13.36
CA GLY A 137 0.23 8.58 14.60
C GLY A 137 -0.23 7.30 15.28
N THR A 138 -0.38 7.36 16.60
CA THR A 138 -0.86 6.25 17.41
C THR A 138 -2.22 6.54 18.05
N ASN A 139 -2.90 5.48 18.52
CA ASN A 139 -4.13 5.61 19.28
C ASN A 139 -3.93 6.12 20.73
N ASP A 140 -2.68 6.27 21.19
CA ASP A 140 -2.31 6.84 22.48
C ASP A 140 -1.66 8.23 22.38
N GLY A 141 -1.71 8.86 21.20
CA GLY A 141 -1.40 10.29 21.02
C GLY A 141 0.06 10.60 20.70
N ARG A 142 0.84 9.58 20.32
CA ARG A 142 2.22 9.73 19.87
C ARG A 142 2.28 9.93 18.37
N VAL A 143 3.33 10.60 17.92
CA VAL A 143 3.73 10.67 16.51
C VAL A 143 5.16 10.17 16.40
N ILE A 144 5.35 9.18 15.55
CA ILE A 144 6.65 8.57 15.23
C ILE A 144 7.05 9.04 13.84
N LYS A 145 8.22 9.67 13.72
CA LYS A 145 8.81 10.11 12.46
C LYS A 145 9.97 9.18 12.11
N PHE A 146 9.97 8.60 10.92
CA PHE A 146 11.04 7.73 10.47
C PHE A 146 11.32 7.90 8.97
N ILE A 147 12.50 7.44 8.57
CA ILE A 147 12.90 7.28 7.17
C ILE A 147 13.36 5.84 6.95
N ASN A 148 13.37 5.38 5.71
CA ASN A 148 14.01 4.12 5.36
C ASN A 148 15.42 4.38 4.80
N LYS A 149 16.41 3.59 5.23
CA LYS A 149 17.80 3.61 4.71
C LYS A 149 18.19 2.23 4.19
N GLY A 150 19.14 2.20 3.26
CA GLY A 150 19.62 0.99 2.60
C GLY A 150 19.07 0.85 1.18
N SER A 151 19.42 -0.25 0.51
CA SER A 151 18.98 -0.60 -0.84
C SER A 151 18.65 -2.09 -0.91
N GLY A 152 17.70 -2.46 -1.77
CA GLY A 152 17.17 -3.81 -1.92
C GLY A 152 16.75 -4.42 -0.57
N ASP A 153 17.14 -5.67 -0.33
CA ASP A 153 16.76 -6.41 0.89
C ASP A 153 17.33 -5.82 2.19
N LYS A 154 18.30 -4.90 2.11
CA LYS A 154 18.93 -4.26 3.26
C LYS A 154 18.19 -3.00 3.73
N VAL A 155 17.06 -2.64 3.10
CA VAL A 155 16.25 -1.51 3.57
C VAL A 155 15.75 -1.76 4.99
N ARG A 156 15.96 -0.76 5.87
CA ARG A 156 15.56 -0.75 7.27
C ARG A 156 14.97 0.61 7.67
N PRO A 157 13.99 0.64 8.57
CA PRO A 157 13.53 1.89 9.16
C PRO A 157 14.57 2.49 10.10
N MET A 158 14.69 3.81 10.09
CA MET A 158 15.45 4.61 11.04
C MET A 158 14.49 5.63 11.66
N ILE A 159 14.15 5.41 12.93
CA ILE A 159 13.32 6.34 13.70
C ILE A 159 14.15 7.60 13.95
N ILE A 160 13.57 8.75 13.61
CA ILE A 160 14.14 10.07 13.86
C ILE A 160 13.60 10.61 15.18
N GLU A 161 12.28 10.52 15.36
CA GLU A 161 11.57 11.03 16.53
C GLU A 161 10.42 10.11 16.91
N ASP A 162 10.11 10.07 18.21
CA ASP A 162 8.93 9.43 18.77
C ASP A 162 8.46 10.30 19.94
N VAL A 163 7.40 11.06 19.70
CA VAL A 163 7.00 12.19 20.57
C VAL A 163 5.53 12.08 20.95
N GLN A 164 5.22 12.33 22.22
CA GLN A 164 3.85 12.50 22.69
C GLN A 164 3.33 13.87 22.25
N VAL A 165 2.40 13.91 21.30
CA VAL A 165 1.86 15.17 20.75
C VAL A 165 0.50 15.51 21.36
N LEU A 166 -0.36 14.51 21.53
CA LEU A 166 -1.66 14.65 22.21
C LEU A 166 -1.56 14.21 23.67
N ARG A 167 -2.61 14.41 24.47
CA ARG A 167 -2.63 13.85 25.82
C ARG A 167 -2.56 12.32 25.75
N PRO A 168 -1.87 11.64 26.69
CA PRO A 168 -1.83 10.19 26.70
C PRO A 168 -3.23 9.58 26.66
N GLY A 169 -3.48 8.71 25.67
CA GLY A 169 -4.78 8.08 25.43
C GLY A 169 -5.70 8.81 24.44
N ASP A 170 -5.38 10.06 24.05
CA ASP A 170 -6.07 10.75 22.97
C ASP A 170 -5.51 10.25 21.62
N ALA A 171 -6.33 9.55 20.83
CA ALA A 171 -5.91 9.00 19.55
C ALA A 171 -5.64 10.09 18.51
N VAL A 172 -4.57 9.94 17.73
CA VAL A 172 -4.39 10.69 16.48
C VAL A 172 -5.47 10.25 15.50
N LYS A 173 -6.23 11.21 14.98
CA LYS A 173 -7.41 10.98 14.10
C LYS A 173 -7.25 11.50 12.68
N ASP A 174 -6.20 12.26 12.40
CA ASP A 174 -5.84 12.72 11.06
C ASP A 174 -4.39 13.23 11.07
N MET A 175 -3.73 13.21 9.92
CA MET A 175 -2.38 13.73 9.74
C MET A 175 -2.21 14.29 8.32
N ARG A 176 -1.55 15.46 8.21
CA ARG A 176 -1.24 16.09 6.93
C ARG A 176 0.12 16.78 6.99
N VAL A 177 0.90 16.65 5.92
CA VAL A 177 2.09 17.48 5.69
C VAL A 177 1.66 18.76 4.95
N ILE A 178 2.21 19.91 5.35
CA ILE A 178 1.93 21.21 4.73
C ILE A 178 3.23 21.71 4.08
N HIS A 179 3.12 22.17 2.83
CA HIS A 179 4.21 22.76 2.05
C HIS A 179 3.97 24.25 1.83
#